data_AF-C5LQE1-F1
#
_entry.id   AF-C5LQE1-F1
#
_cell.length_a   1.000
_cell.length_b   1.000
_cell.length_c   1.000
_cell.angle_alpha   90.00
_cell.angle_beta   90.00
_cell.angle_gamma   90.00
#
_symmetry.space_group_name_H-M   'P 1'
#
loop_
_entity.id
_entity.type
_entity.pdbx_description
1 polymer ?
#
loop_
_entity_poly.entity_id
_entity_poly.type
_entity_poly.pdbx_seq_one_letter_code
_entity_poly.pdbx_strand_id
1 'polypeptide(L)'
;MPHFYNMTLSKTSAVTCAVYGNFSAPKAQEIVVARGSTLELLRPDEQNRLQTVISVNCFGLIRSLETFRLVGANRDYLLVGSDSGRIVILEYNTTKNIFDKVHQETYGKT
;
A
#
# COMPACT_ATOMS: atom_id res chain seq x y z
N MET A 1 -36.76 13.03 7.02
CA MET A 1 -36.03 11.75 6.88
C MET A 1 -34.72 11.88 7.64
N PRO A 2 -34.28 10.87 8.40
CA PRO A 2 -32.97 10.92 9.04
C PRO A 2 -31.86 10.79 7.99
N HIS A 3 -30.75 11.49 8.21
CA HIS A 3 -29.51 11.40 7.43
C HIS A 3 -28.40 10.88 8.34
N PHE A 4 -27.55 9.99 7.84
CA PHE A 4 -26.44 9.39 8.59
C PHE A 4 -25.10 9.66 7.90
N TYR A 5 -24.04 9.77 8.69
CA TYR A 5 -22.66 9.97 8.22
C TYR A 5 -21.73 8.96 8.89
N ASN A 6 -20.92 8.28 8.09
CA ASN A 6 -19.92 7.31 8.56
C ASN A 6 -18.55 7.99 8.70
N MET A 7 -17.91 7.83 9.86
CA MET A 7 -16.54 8.27 10.12
C MET A 7 -15.77 7.18 10.89
N THR A 8 -14.53 6.91 10.47
CA THR A 8 -13.63 6.00 11.18
C THR A 8 -12.84 6.76 12.25
N LEU A 9 -13.07 6.46 13.52
CA LEU A 9 -12.33 7.08 14.64
C LEU A 9 -10.98 6.42 14.89
N SER A 10 -10.93 5.09 14.79
CA SER A 10 -9.71 4.29 14.91
C SER A 10 -9.63 3.31 13.76
N LYS A 11 -8.46 3.26 13.11
CA LYS A 11 -8.22 2.37 11.98
C LYS A 11 -8.02 0.94 12.47
N THR A 12 -8.30 -0.03 11.60
CA THR A 12 -7.98 -1.44 11.84
C THR A 12 -6.48 -1.61 12.09
N SER A 13 -6.11 -2.31 13.17
CA SER A 13 -4.71 -2.55 13.53
C SER A 13 -4.20 -3.91 13.05
N ALA A 14 -5.07 -4.86 12.70
CA ALA A 14 -4.64 -6.18 12.23
C ALA A 14 -3.93 -6.10 10.88
N VAL A 15 -2.73 -6.69 10.78
CA VAL A 15 -1.97 -6.81 9.52
C VAL A 15 -2.35 -8.13 8.86
N THR A 16 -2.88 -8.07 7.64
CA THR A 16 -3.26 -9.27 6.85
C THR A 16 -2.19 -9.66 5.83
N CYS A 17 -1.48 -8.68 5.28
CA CYS A 17 -0.36 -8.89 4.37
C CYS A 17 0.76 -7.90 4.71
N ALA A 18 2.01 -8.31 4.54
CA ALA A 18 3.16 -7.44 4.69
C ALA A 18 4.24 -7.82 3.68
N VAL A 19 4.86 -6.83 3.06
CA VAL A 19 5.96 -7.02 2.12
C VAL A 19 7.06 -6.01 2.40
N TYR A 20 8.30 -6.43 2.24
CA TYR A 20 9.49 -5.61 2.43
C TYR A 20 10.03 -5.13 1.08
N GLY A 21 10.51 -3.89 1.01
CA GLY A 21 11.11 -3.34 -0.20
C GLY A 21 11.75 -1.98 0.01
N ASN A 22 12.39 -1.48 -1.03
CA ASN A 22 12.92 -0.13 -1.15
C ASN A 22 11.97 0.70 -2.04
N PHE A 23 10.89 1.24 -1.47
CA PHE A 23 9.83 1.90 -2.25
C PHE A 23 10.14 3.38 -2.51
N SER A 24 10.77 4.05 -1.55
CA SER A 24 11.06 5.49 -1.61
C SER A 24 12.39 5.82 -2.26
N ALA A 25 13.43 5.04 -1.97
CA ALA A 25 14.80 5.31 -2.38
C ALA A 25 15.64 4.02 -2.40
N PRO A 26 16.77 3.98 -3.12
CA PRO A 26 17.66 2.83 -3.10
C PRO A 26 18.10 2.50 -1.68
N LYS A 27 18.07 1.21 -1.30
CA LYS A 27 18.44 0.70 0.04
C LYS A 27 17.56 1.18 1.20
N ALA A 28 16.46 1.90 0.95
CA ALA A 28 15.52 2.27 2.00
C ALA A 28 14.85 1.02 2.59
N GLN A 29 14.96 0.79 3.89
CA GLN A 29 14.34 -0.37 4.53
C GLN A 29 12.89 -0.03 4.89
N GLU A 30 11.95 -0.53 4.10
CA GLU A 30 10.55 -0.16 4.25
C GLU A 30 9.66 -1.40 4.18
N ILE A 31 8.50 -1.29 4.83
CA ILE A 31 7.53 -2.38 4.91
C ILE A 31 6.18 -1.83 4.49
N VAL A 32 5.61 -2.36 3.42
CA VAL A 32 4.20 -2.09 3.09
C VAL A 32 3.34 -3.12 3.80
N VAL A 33 2.29 -2.67 4.48
CA VAL A 33 1.33 -3.52 5.17
C VAL A 33 -0.09 -3.25 4.68
N ALA A 34 -0.88 -4.31 4.59
CA ALA A 34 -2.32 -4.24 4.42
C ALA A 34 -3.02 -4.44 5.77
N ARG A 35 -3.97 -3.56 6.09
CA ARG A 35 -4.86 -3.67 7.24
C ARG A 35 -6.31 -3.62 6.77
N GLY A 36 -6.81 -4.76 6.30
CA GLY A 36 -8.14 -4.87 5.69
C GLY A 36 -8.22 -4.08 4.38
N SER A 37 -8.81 -2.88 4.41
CA SER A 37 -8.92 -1.99 3.26
C SER A 37 -7.87 -0.86 3.24
N THR A 38 -7.03 -0.77 4.26
CA THR A 38 -6.01 0.27 4.37
C THR A 38 -4.65 -0.27 3.93
N LEU A 39 -3.96 0.46 3.06
CA LEU A 39 -2.59 0.21 2.66
C LEU A 39 -1.67 1.22 3.35
N GLU A 40 -0.62 0.75 4.01
CA GLU A 40 0.31 1.62 4.73
C GLU A 40 1.77 1.31 4.34
N LEU A 41 2.58 2.35 4.22
CA LEU A 41 4.03 2.24 4.12
C LEU A 41 4.63 2.59 5.48
N LEU A 42 5.41 1.68 6.02
CA LEU A 42 6.11 1.83 7.29
C LEU A 42 7.61 1.93 7.04
N ARG A 43 8.30 2.74 7.85
CA ARG A 43 9.76 2.89 7.83
C ARG A 43 10.27 3.02 9.26
N PRO A 44 11.35 2.32 9.65
CA PRO A 44 11.99 2.54 10.94
C PRO A 44 12.60 3.95 11.01
N ASP A 45 12.45 4.60 12.15
CA ASP A 45 13.18 5.83 12.49
C ASP A 45 14.64 5.53 12.89
N GLU A 46 15.38 6.58 13.22
CA GLU A 46 16.79 6.47 13.68
C GLU A 46 16.93 5.63 14.97
N GLN A 47 15.85 5.49 15.75
CA GLN A 47 15.79 4.67 16.95
C GLN A 47 15.23 3.26 16.69
N ASN A 48 15.12 2.84 15.43
CA ASN A 48 14.57 1.56 14.99
C ASN A 48 13.09 1.33 15.37
N ARG A 49 12.32 2.38 15.60
CA ARG A 49 10.87 2.31 15.82
C ARG A 49 10.14 2.49 14.50
N LEU A 50 9.18 1.62 14.22
CA LEU A 50 8.39 1.72 12.99
C LEU A 50 7.48 2.96 13.01
N GLN A 51 7.66 3.82 12.02
CA GLN A 51 6.81 4.98 11.76
C GLN A 51 5.96 4.74 10.52
N THR A 52 4.75 5.28 10.51
CA THR A 52 3.90 5.26 9.32
C THR A 52 4.27 6.45 8.43
N VAL A 53 4.75 6.16 7.21
CA VAL A 53 5.11 7.16 6.21
C VAL A 53 3.84 7.65 5.51
N ILE A 54 2.98 6.72 5.07
CA ILE A 54 1.70 7.01 4.43
C ILE A 54 0.70 5.91 4.78
N SER A 55 -0.58 6.29 4.90
CA SER A 55 -1.70 5.38 5.15
C SER A 55 -2.89 5.79 4.28
N VAL A 56 -3.32 4.90 3.38
CA VAL A 56 -4.36 5.17 2.36
C VAL A 56 -5.46 4.12 2.46
N ASN A 57 -6.72 4.55 2.52
CA ASN A 57 -7.84 3.63 2.39
C ASN A 57 -8.12 3.34 0.90
N CYS A 58 -8.05 2.07 0.51
CA CYS A 58 -8.25 1.62 -0.85
C CYS A 58 -9.73 1.36 -1.18
N PHE A 59 -10.62 1.38 -0.18
CA PHE A 59 -12.06 1.11 -0.34
C PHE A 59 -12.38 -0.24 -1.00
N GLY A 60 -11.55 -1.25 -0.72
CA GLY A 60 -11.73 -2.65 -1.15
C GLY A 60 -10.89 -3.58 -0.27
N LEU A 61 -11.10 -4.89 -0.38
CA LEU A 61 -10.36 -5.86 0.40
C LEU A 61 -9.01 -6.19 -0.26
N ILE A 62 -7.91 -5.89 0.42
CA ILE A 62 -6.57 -6.29 -0.03
C ILE A 62 -6.35 -7.76 0.34
N ARG A 63 -6.14 -8.61 -0.65
CA ARG A 63 -6.02 -10.07 -0.49
C ARG A 63 -4.58 -10.56 -0.64
N SER A 64 -3.76 -9.89 -1.43
CA SER A 64 -2.35 -10.19 -1.60
C SER A 64 -1.54 -8.92 -1.90
N LEU A 65 -0.30 -8.92 -1.45
CA LEU A 65 0.72 -7.93 -1.76
C LEU A 65 1.98 -8.65 -2.22
N GLU A 66 2.60 -8.15 -3.28
CA GLU A 66 3.89 -8.64 -3.75
C GLU A 66 4.78 -7.48 -4.17
N THR A 67 6.09 -7.68 -4.10
CA THR A 67 7.09 -6.67 -4.48
C THR A 67 7.91 -7.16 -5.65
N PHE A 68 8.20 -6.28 -6.60
CA PHE A 68 9.11 -6.60 -7.67
C PHE A 68 9.92 -5.38 -8.10
N ARG A 69 11.06 -5.66 -8.73
CA ARG A 69 12.00 -4.66 -9.25
C ARG A 69 12.30 -4.96 -10.70
N LEU A 70 12.27 -3.93 -11.54
CA LEU A 70 12.73 -4.04 -12.92
C LEU A 70 14.26 -4.06 -12.98
N VAL A 71 14.83 -4.73 -13.97
CA VAL A 71 16.29 -4.80 -14.16
C VAL A 71 16.85 -3.39 -14.34
N GLY A 72 17.84 -3.02 -13.52
CA GLY A 72 18.45 -1.69 -13.53
C GLY A 72 17.66 -0.60 -12.78
N ALA A 73 16.46 -0.90 -12.27
CA ALA A 73 15.75 0.00 -11.39
C ALA A 73 16.33 -0.04 -9.97
N ASN A 74 16.17 1.06 -9.23
CA ASN A 74 16.66 1.18 -7.85
C ASN A 74 15.54 1.32 -6.81
N ARG A 75 14.28 1.18 -7.23
CA ARG A 75 13.10 1.26 -6.38
C ARG A 75 12.17 0.09 -6.70
N ASP A 76 11.47 -0.38 -5.69
CA ASP A 76 10.51 -1.47 -5.81
C ASP A 76 9.11 -0.95 -6.15
N TYR A 77 8.44 -1.69 -7.02
CA TYR A 77 7.02 -1.54 -7.29
C TYR A 77 6.24 -2.47 -6.36
N LEU A 78 5.02 -2.05 -6.05
CA LEU A 78 4.08 -2.82 -5.26
C LEU A 78 2.97 -3.36 -6.14
N LEU A 79 2.84 -4.68 -6.20
CA LEU A 79 1.72 -5.36 -6.82
C LEU A 79 0.62 -5.58 -5.76
N VAL A 80 -0.61 -5.20 -6.09
CA VAL A 80 -1.76 -5.31 -5.19
C VAL A 80 -2.83 -6.18 -5.84
N GLY A 81 -3.14 -7.30 -5.19
CA GLY A 81 -4.31 -8.12 -5.49
C GLY A 81 -5.46 -7.77 -4.56
N SER A 82 -6.57 -7.28 -5.11
CA SER A 82 -7.77 -6.94 -4.35
C SER A 82 -9.01 -7.68 -4.87
N ASP A 83 -10.15 -7.51 -4.20
CA ASP A 83 -11.48 -7.96 -4.61
C ASP A 83 -12.07 -7.24 -5.85
N SER A 84 -11.36 -6.24 -6.38
CA SER A 84 -11.83 -5.42 -7.50
C SER A 84 -11.91 -6.12 -8.87
N GLY A 85 -11.42 -7.36 -8.99
CA GLY A 85 -11.26 -8.03 -10.29
C GLY A 85 -10.13 -7.45 -11.16
N ARG A 86 -9.25 -6.62 -10.56
CA ARG A 86 -8.12 -5.97 -11.21
C ARG A 86 -6.80 -6.28 -10.53
N ILE A 87 -5.73 -6.37 -11.31
CA ILE A 87 -4.34 -6.37 -10.83
C ILE A 87 -3.85 -4.93 -10.91
N VAL A 88 -3.33 -4.40 -9.80
CA VAL A 88 -2.86 -3.02 -9.71
C VAL A 88 -1.38 -2.99 -9.36
N ILE A 89 -0.60 -2.18 -10.07
CA ILE A 89 0.80 -1.89 -9.75
C ILE A 89 0.90 -0.45 -9.26
N LEU A 90 1.53 -0.26 -8.11
CA LEU A 90 1.74 1.03 -7.47
C LEU A 90 3.23 1.36 -7.39
N GLU A 91 3.56 2.64 -7.54
CA GLU A 91 4.86 3.23 -7.21
C GLU A 91 4.66 4.24 -6.09
N TYR A 92 5.54 4.25 -5.09
CA TYR A 92 5.49 5.27 -4.05
C TYR A 92 6.22 6.55 -4.48
N ASN A 93 5.48 7.66 -4.49
CA ASN A 93 5.99 8.98 -4.84
C ASN A 93 6.36 9.76 -3.58
N THR A 94 7.66 9.88 -3.30
CA THR A 94 8.18 10.55 -2.11
C THR A 94 7.89 12.05 -2.08
N THR A 95 7.87 12.70 -3.24
CA THR A 95 7.67 14.16 -3.35
C THR A 95 6.22 14.54 -3.06
N LYS A 96 5.28 13.74 -3.57
CA LYS A 96 3.84 13.97 -3.37
C LYS A 96 3.28 13.28 -2.13
N ASN A 97 4.04 12.34 -1.55
CA ASN A 97 3.59 11.44 -0.49
C ASN A 97 2.28 10.72 -0.88
N ILE A 98 2.27 10.06 -2.04
CA ILE A 98 1.14 9.27 -2.55
C ILE A 98 1.62 7.97 -3.18
N PHE A 99 0.71 7.00 -3.32
CA PHE A 99 0.91 5.86 -4.21
C PHE A 99 0.38 6.19 -5.60
N ASP A 100 1.28 6.37 -6.55
CA ASP A 100 0.95 6.54 -7.95
C ASP A 100 0.59 5.19 -8.56
N LYS A 101 -0.59 5.11 -9.17
CA LYS A 101 -1.05 3.91 -9.88
C LYS A 101 -0.43 3.86 -11.26
N VAL A 102 0.66 3.10 -11.40
CA VAL A 102 1.40 3.01 -12.66
C VAL A 102 0.76 2.04 -13.65
N HIS A 103 0.03 1.03 -13.17
CA HIS A 103 -0.68 0.09 -14.02
C HIS A 103 -1.93 -0.48 -13.34
N GLN A 104 -2.95 -0.79 -14.14
CA GLN A 104 -4.18 -1.43 -13.69
C GLN A 104 -4.80 -2.24 -14.82
N GLU A 105 -4.80 -3.55 -14.67
CA GLU A 105 -5.37 -4.47 -15.65
C GLU A 105 -6.61 -5.17 -15.09
N THR A 106 -7.67 -5.26 -15.88
CA THR A 106 -8.91 -5.93 -15.47
C THR A 106 -8.91 -7.35 -16.01
N TYR A 107 -8.90 -8.35 -15.14
CA TYR A 107 -8.89 -9.76 -15.53
C TYR A 107 -10.21 -10.49 -15.24
N GLY A 108 -11.04 -9.93 -14.36
CA GLY A 108 -12.34 -10.49 -14.01
C GLY A 108 -13.37 -9.37 -13.85
N LYS A 109 -14.63 -9.69 -14.12
CA LYS A 109 -15.76 -8.89 -13.66
C LYS A 109 -16.27 -9.56 -12.38
N THR A 110 -16.25 -8.82 -11.28
CA THR A 110 -16.98 -9.21 -10.06
C THR A 110 -18.46 -8.94 -10.28
#